data_AF-A0A3E2TDC3-F1
#
_entry.id   AF-A0A3E2TDC3-F1
#
_cell.length_a   1.000
_cell.length_b   1.000
_cell.length_c   1.000
_cell.angle_alpha   90.00
_cell.angle_beta   90.00
_cell.angle_gamma   90.00
#
_symmetry.space_group_name_H-M   'P 1'
#
loop_
_entity.id
_entity.type
_entity.pdbx_description
1 polymer ?
#
loop_
_entity_poly.entity_id
_entity_poly.type
_entity_poly.pdbx_seq_one_letter_code
_entity_poly.pdbx_strand_id
1 'polypeptide(L)'
;MDILEDKVICQLIQSLKVRLRKKTISSREQPFLSAPRLIFVCGKEWVDSEETIRNYTIRTLRKCRIANHYGTQNEAVLCIIAEKLYVQDLSEDIFSFEKMLAEISDRIIIVAESPGTFCELGAFVMDEDCRRKTMVINEDNADYENSFITKGPIKKLESLNESSIIRHNGLERIKNSHEYNFKIQEIAKHR
;
A
#
# COMPACT_ATOMS: atom_id res chain seq x y z
N MET A 1 15.10 -17.64 14.99
CA MET A 1 15.75 -16.36 15.35
C MET A 1 15.13 -15.37 14.40
N ASP A 2 14.12 -14.66 14.87
CA ASP A 2 13.26 -13.84 14.02
C ASP A 2 14.10 -12.69 13.47
N ILE A 3 14.45 -12.80 12.18
CA ILE A 3 15.35 -11.88 11.47
C ILE A 3 14.79 -10.45 11.50
N LEU A 4 13.47 -10.30 11.66
CA LEU A 4 12.79 -9.01 11.71
C LEU A 4 12.75 -8.41 13.12
N GLU A 5 13.01 -9.21 14.16
CA GLU A 5 13.25 -8.73 15.53
C GLU A 5 14.73 -8.43 15.80
N ASP A 6 15.63 -8.86 14.91
CA ASP A 6 17.06 -8.61 15.04
C ASP A 6 17.34 -7.11 14.92
N LYS A 7 17.75 -6.51 16.04
CA LYS A 7 18.05 -5.08 16.16
C LYS A 7 19.07 -4.60 15.12
N VAL A 8 20.04 -5.43 14.74
CA VAL A 8 21.05 -5.09 13.75
C VAL A 8 20.41 -5.01 12.37
N ILE A 9 19.53 -5.96 12.04
CA ILE A 9 18.81 -5.97 10.76
C ILE A 9 17.83 -4.80 10.68
N CYS A 10 17.05 -4.50 11.72
CA CYS A 10 16.20 -3.32 11.76
C CYS A 10 17.00 -2.02 11.60
N GLN A 11 18.15 -1.92 12.29
CA GLN A 11 19.05 -0.77 12.16
C GLN A 11 19.67 -0.66 10.78
N LEU A 12 20.01 -1.79 10.13
CA LEU A 12 20.51 -1.82 8.76
C LEU A 12 19.43 -1.39 7.77
N ILE A 13 18.19 -1.88 7.90
CA ILE A 13 17.06 -1.47 7.07
C ILE A 13 16.79 0.03 7.26
N GLN A 14 16.75 0.53 8.49
CA GLN A 14 16.58 1.96 8.76
C GLN A 14 17.76 2.77 8.21
N SER A 15 18.99 2.30 8.39
CA SER A 15 20.18 2.95 7.84
C SER A 15 20.19 2.94 6.32
N LEU A 16 19.69 1.89 5.67
CA LEU A 16 19.54 1.78 4.23
C LEU A 16 18.43 2.70 3.74
N LYS A 17 17.26 2.73 4.38
CA LYS A 17 16.19 3.70 4.12
C LYS A 17 16.72 5.13 4.25
N VAL A 18 17.46 5.43 5.31
CA VAL A 18 18.09 6.74 5.54
C VAL A 18 19.20 7.02 4.53
N ARG A 19 20.03 6.05 4.13
CA ARG A 19 21.12 6.25 3.15
C ARG A 19 20.58 6.40 1.73
N LEU A 20 19.59 5.62 1.33
CA LEU A 20 18.84 5.83 0.09
C LEU A 20 18.22 7.23 0.09
N ARG A 21 17.70 7.68 1.23
CA ARG A 21 17.25 9.07 1.43
C ARG A 21 18.39 10.10 1.52
N LYS A 22 19.60 9.77 2.00
CA LYS A 22 20.73 10.70 2.22
C LYS A 22 21.67 10.83 1.04
N LYS A 23 21.86 9.79 0.22
CA LYS A 23 22.53 9.91 -1.09
C LYS A 23 21.75 10.86 -2.01
N THR A 24 20.44 10.99 -1.77
CA THR A 24 19.56 12.03 -2.31
C THR A 24 19.76 13.43 -1.69
N ILE A 25 20.24 13.55 -0.43
CA ILE A 25 20.33 14.82 0.35
C ILE A 25 21.75 15.44 0.35
N SER A 26 22.81 14.68 0.04
CA SER A 26 24.20 15.19 0.14
C SER A 26 24.58 16.27 -0.88
N SER A 27 23.70 16.62 -1.82
CA SER A 27 23.78 17.86 -2.60
C SER A 27 22.89 18.91 -1.92
N ARG A 28 23.52 19.85 -1.20
CA ARG A 28 22.89 20.93 -0.40
C ARG A 28 21.99 21.91 -1.18
N GLU A 29 21.57 21.58 -2.40
CA GLU A 29 20.64 22.34 -3.24
C GLU A 29 19.58 21.46 -3.96
N GLN A 30 19.38 20.18 -3.59
CA GLN A 30 18.54 19.26 -4.37
C GLN A 30 17.38 18.65 -3.56
N PRO A 31 16.18 19.27 -3.52
CA PRO A 31 15.04 18.76 -2.77
C PRO A 31 14.36 17.51 -3.39
N PHE A 32 14.83 16.98 -4.52
CA PHE A 32 13.92 16.25 -5.42
C PHE A 32 14.49 15.02 -6.16
N LEU A 33 15.42 14.27 -5.55
CA LEU A 33 15.66 12.87 -5.93
C LEU A 33 14.78 11.97 -5.04
N SER A 34 13.46 12.09 -5.21
CA SER A 34 12.49 11.28 -4.46
C SER A 34 12.58 9.82 -4.91
N ALA A 35 13.18 8.95 -4.10
CA ALA A 35 13.01 7.51 -4.28
C ALA A 35 11.51 7.20 -4.38
N PRO A 36 11.10 6.25 -5.25
CA PRO A 36 9.70 5.92 -5.41
C PRO A 36 9.14 5.43 -4.08
N ARG A 37 7.88 5.77 -3.81
CA ARG A 37 7.18 5.26 -2.62
C ARG A 37 6.90 3.78 -2.78
N LEU A 38 7.17 3.01 -1.73
CA LEU A 38 6.80 1.61 -1.68
C LEU A 38 5.34 1.50 -1.25
N ILE A 39 4.47 1.04 -2.16
CA ILE A 39 3.05 0.83 -1.86
C ILE A 39 2.77 -0.66 -1.99
N PHE A 40 2.43 -1.30 -0.86
CA PHE A 40 1.97 -2.69 -0.86
C PHE A 40 0.49 -2.73 -1.19
N VAL A 41 0.13 -3.41 -2.28
CA VAL A 41 -1.25 -3.45 -2.77
C VAL A 41 -1.79 -4.87 -2.70
N CYS A 42 -2.71 -5.09 -1.78
CA CYS A 42 -3.40 -6.35 -1.55
C CYS A 42 -4.80 -6.33 -2.18
N GLY A 43 -5.31 -7.49 -2.55
CA GLY A 43 -6.58 -7.66 -3.26
C GLY A 43 -6.72 -9.10 -3.77
N LYS A 44 -7.70 -9.36 -4.65
CA LYS A 44 -7.74 -10.62 -5.41
C LYS A 44 -6.45 -10.85 -6.18
N GLU A 45 -6.16 -12.11 -6.47
CA GLU A 45 -4.96 -12.57 -7.17
C GLU A 45 -4.65 -11.66 -8.39
N TRP A 46 -3.39 -11.25 -8.48
CA TRP A 46 -2.95 -10.43 -9.60
C TRP A 46 -2.87 -11.26 -10.88
N VAL A 47 -3.79 -11.02 -11.80
CA VAL A 47 -3.77 -11.59 -13.15
C VAL A 47 -3.68 -10.44 -14.17
N ASP A 48 -2.60 -10.35 -14.95
CA ASP A 48 -2.33 -9.19 -15.82
C ASP A 48 -3.46 -8.89 -16.83
N SER A 49 -4.16 -9.93 -17.30
CA SER A 49 -5.27 -9.85 -18.26
C SER A 49 -6.61 -9.46 -17.65
N GLU A 50 -6.76 -9.52 -16.32
CA GLU A 50 -8.04 -9.23 -15.68
C GLU A 50 -8.21 -7.75 -15.36
N GLU A 51 -9.46 -7.33 -15.33
CA GLU A 51 -9.85 -6.01 -14.86
C GLU A 51 -10.53 -6.15 -13.51
N THR A 52 -9.72 -6.14 -12.46
CA THR A 52 -10.15 -6.02 -11.06
C THR A 52 -9.91 -4.61 -10.54
N ILE A 53 -10.50 -4.28 -9.39
CA ILE A 53 -10.26 -2.99 -8.72
C ILE A 53 -8.78 -2.88 -8.31
N ARG A 54 -8.19 -3.97 -7.81
CA ARG A 54 -6.75 -4.05 -7.52
C ARG A 54 -5.91 -3.73 -8.76
N ASN A 55 -6.24 -4.34 -9.91
CA ASN A 55 -5.53 -4.13 -11.16
C ASN A 55 -5.61 -2.69 -11.65
N TYR A 56 -6.81 -2.11 -11.63
CA TYR A 56 -7.00 -0.71 -11.98
C TYR A 56 -6.21 0.23 -11.06
N THR A 57 -6.20 -0.04 -9.75
CA THR A 57 -5.47 0.75 -8.76
C THR A 57 -3.97 0.76 -9.02
N ILE A 58 -3.38 -0.41 -9.23
CA ILE A 58 -1.94 -0.54 -9.53
C ILE A 58 -1.59 0.14 -10.85
N ARG A 59 -2.42 -0.02 -11.89
CA ARG A 59 -2.24 0.69 -13.18
C ARG A 59 -2.28 2.20 -12.99
N THR A 60 -3.17 2.70 -12.13
CA THR A 60 -3.30 4.13 -11.82
C THR A 60 -2.09 4.66 -11.03
N LEU A 61 -1.62 3.91 -10.04
CA LEU A 61 -0.41 4.23 -9.28
C LEU A 61 0.84 4.28 -10.17
N ARG A 62 1.03 3.28 -11.04
CA ARG A 62 2.17 3.21 -11.98
C ARG A 62 2.21 4.36 -13.00
N LYS A 63 1.07 4.98 -13.31
CA LYS A 63 1.01 6.18 -14.16
C LYS A 63 1.51 7.43 -13.43
N CYS A 64 1.59 7.42 -12.10
CA CYS A 64 2.04 8.57 -11.34
C CYS A 64 3.55 8.77 -11.55
N ARG A 65 3.91 9.91 -12.13
CA ARG A 65 5.30 10.31 -12.34
C ARG A 65 5.62 11.58 -11.57
N ILE A 66 6.89 11.71 -11.22
CA ILE A 66 7.44 12.87 -10.55
C ILE A 66 8.66 13.36 -11.32
N ALA A 67 8.64 14.64 -11.68
CA ALA A 67 9.77 15.28 -12.36
C ALA A 67 10.90 15.47 -11.35
N ASN A 68 12.12 15.07 -11.68
CA ASN A 68 13.29 15.49 -10.91
C ASN A 68 13.70 16.92 -11.30
N HIS A 69 14.73 17.45 -10.64
CA HIS A 69 15.28 18.78 -10.91
C HIS A 69 15.72 19.01 -12.36
N TYR A 70 16.08 17.94 -13.09
CA TYR A 70 16.48 17.97 -14.49
C TYR A 70 15.29 17.80 -15.46
N GLY A 71 14.05 17.79 -14.95
CA GLY A 71 12.84 17.57 -15.74
C GLY A 71 12.60 16.10 -16.14
N THR A 72 13.49 15.18 -15.77
CA THR A 72 13.34 13.75 -16.04
C THR A 72 12.16 13.21 -15.24
N GLN A 73 11.26 12.51 -15.92
CA GLN A 73 10.08 11.90 -15.31
C GLN A 73 10.45 10.53 -14.74
N ASN A 74 10.40 10.40 -13.41
CA ASN A 74 10.60 9.13 -12.71
C ASN A 74 9.26 8.59 -12.21
N GLU A 75 9.18 7.27 -12.02
CA GLU A 75 8.04 6.65 -11.34
C GLU A 75 7.96 7.18 -9.90
N ALA A 76 6.78 7.67 -9.51
CA ALA A 76 6.56 8.15 -8.15
C ALA A 76 6.35 7.00 -7.16
N VAL A 77 5.94 5.83 -7.66
CA VAL A 77 5.49 4.69 -6.87
C VAL A 77 6.08 3.40 -7.42
N LEU A 78 6.59 2.56 -6.52
CA LEU A 78 6.88 1.16 -6.76
C LEU A 78 5.81 0.32 -6.03
N CYS A 79 4.98 -0.37 -6.79
CA CYS A 79 3.95 -1.26 -6.24
C CYS A 79 4.56 -2.61 -5.85
N ILE A 80 4.39 -3.01 -4.59
CA ILE A 80 4.79 -4.32 -4.07
C ILE A 80 3.60 -5.27 -4.22
N ILE A 81 3.86 -6.43 -4.82
CA ILE A 81 2.89 -7.50 -5.11
C ILE A 81 3.45 -8.78 -4.50
N ALA A 82 2.84 -9.28 -3.43
CA ALA A 82 3.37 -10.40 -2.65
C ALA A 82 3.55 -11.66 -3.52
N GLU A 83 2.59 -11.95 -4.38
CA GLU A 83 2.56 -13.14 -5.24
C GLU A 83 3.72 -13.19 -6.24
N LYS A 84 4.33 -12.04 -6.57
CA LYS A 84 5.52 -11.96 -7.44
C LYS A 84 6.84 -12.08 -6.68
N LEU A 85 6.81 -11.98 -5.35
CA LEU A 85 7.98 -11.95 -4.48
C LEU A 85 8.06 -13.15 -3.55
N TYR A 86 6.93 -13.81 -3.31
CA TYR A 86 6.85 -14.97 -2.44
C TYR A 86 7.64 -16.14 -3.04
N VAL A 87 8.62 -16.62 -2.29
CA VAL A 87 9.41 -17.81 -2.62
C VAL A 87 9.24 -18.79 -1.47
N GLN A 88 8.48 -19.86 -1.73
CA GLN A 88 8.00 -20.79 -0.71
C GLN A 88 9.11 -21.43 0.13
N ASP A 89 10.32 -21.55 -0.42
CA ASP A 89 11.48 -22.17 0.27
C ASP A 89 12.25 -21.20 1.20
N LEU A 90 11.98 -19.89 1.14
CA LEU A 90 12.77 -18.85 1.83
C LEU A 90 11.99 -18.04 2.87
N SER A 91 10.66 -18.06 2.81
CA SER A 91 9.83 -17.34 3.77
C SER A 91 9.40 -18.24 4.92
N GLU A 92 9.18 -17.63 6.08
CA GLU A 92 8.22 -18.17 7.05
C GLU A 92 6.82 -18.29 6.39
N ASP A 93 5.79 -18.62 7.15
CA ASP A 93 4.43 -18.67 6.62
C ASP A 93 4.04 -17.37 5.86
N ILE A 94 3.09 -17.47 4.92
CA ILE A 94 2.69 -16.36 4.03
C ILE A 94 2.34 -15.10 4.83
N PHE A 95 1.75 -15.26 6.02
CA PHE A 95 1.31 -14.14 6.84
C PHE A 95 2.51 -13.36 7.40
N SER A 96 3.53 -14.05 7.89
CA SER A 96 4.80 -13.46 8.33
C SER A 96 5.52 -12.74 7.18
N PHE A 97 5.50 -13.33 5.98
CA PHE A 97 6.05 -12.70 4.78
C PHE A 97 5.32 -11.40 4.41
N GLU A 98 4.00 -11.41 4.37
CA GLU A 98 3.22 -10.21 4.05
C GLU A 98 3.32 -9.13 5.12
N LYS A 99 3.46 -9.51 6.40
CA LYS A 99 3.76 -8.56 7.48
C LYS A 99 5.09 -7.85 7.25
N MET A 100 6.14 -8.58 6.84
CA MET A 100 7.41 -7.96 6.45
C MET A 100 7.24 -6.96 5.30
N LEU A 101 6.50 -7.34 4.25
CA LEU A 101 6.22 -6.45 3.11
C LEU A 101 5.45 -5.20 3.56
N ALA A 102 4.47 -5.38 4.42
CA ALA A 102 3.71 -4.31 5.03
C ALA A 102 4.65 -3.36 5.80
N GLU A 103 5.55 -3.87 6.64
CA GLU A 103 6.50 -3.07 7.44
C GLU A 103 7.47 -2.23 6.60
N ILE A 104 8.02 -2.80 5.53
CA ILE A 104 8.95 -2.07 4.67
C ILE A 104 8.26 -0.98 3.83
N SER A 105 6.97 -1.13 3.57
CA SER A 105 6.17 -0.23 2.72
C SER A 105 5.87 1.12 3.38
N ASP A 106 5.78 2.16 2.56
CA ASP A 106 5.36 3.50 2.98
C ASP A 106 3.83 3.58 3.15
N ARG A 107 3.08 2.82 2.34
CA ARG A 107 1.60 2.71 2.40
C ARG A 107 1.16 1.28 2.10
N ILE A 108 0.02 0.90 2.65
CA ILE A 108 -0.67 -0.37 2.38
C ILE A 108 -2.03 -0.03 1.81
N ILE A 109 -2.41 -0.63 0.69
CA ILE A 109 -3.73 -0.53 0.10
C ILE A 109 -4.33 -1.92 0.08
N ILE A 110 -5.49 -2.08 0.71
CA ILE A 110 -6.22 -3.34 0.72
C ILE A 110 -7.53 -3.14 -0.04
N VAL A 111 -7.69 -3.85 -1.15
CA VAL A 111 -8.99 -3.98 -1.80
C VAL A 111 -9.74 -5.11 -1.08
N ALA A 112 -10.76 -4.77 -0.30
CA ALA A 112 -11.52 -5.72 0.51
C ALA A 112 -12.58 -6.43 -0.36
N GLU A 113 -12.16 -7.47 -1.08
CA GLU A 113 -12.98 -8.13 -2.12
C GLU A 113 -12.96 -9.67 -2.06
N SER A 114 -12.26 -10.27 -1.10
CA SER A 114 -12.12 -11.72 -0.94
C SER A 114 -11.88 -12.12 0.53
N PRO A 115 -12.11 -13.40 0.91
CA PRO A 115 -11.79 -13.90 2.26
C PRO A 115 -10.36 -13.62 2.70
N GLY A 116 -9.38 -13.73 1.80
CA GLY A 116 -7.98 -13.41 2.10
C GLY A 116 -7.79 -11.94 2.46
N THR A 117 -8.36 -11.04 1.67
CA THR A 117 -8.23 -9.59 1.92
C THR A 117 -8.94 -9.12 3.18
N PHE A 118 -9.98 -9.82 3.63
CA PHE A 118 -10.60 -9.57 4.93
C PHE A 118 -9.70 -9.98 6.09
N CYS A 119 -8.94 -11.09 5.93
CA CYS A 119 -7.93 -11.53 6.89
C CYS A 119 -6.78 -10.51 6.99
N GLU A 120 -6.21 -10.11 5.85
CA GLU A 120 -5.16 -9.09 5.75
C GLU A 120 -5.60 -7.76 6.39
N LEU A 121 -6.83 -7.31 6.09
CA LEU A 121 -7.40 -6.11 6.67
C LEU A 121 -7.47 -6.20 8.19
N GLY A 122 -7.98 -7.31 8.73
CA GLY A 122 -7.98 -7.53 10.18
C GLY A 122 -6.58 -7.48 10.78
N ALA A 123 -5.63 -8.21 10.17
CA ALA A 123 -4.25 -8.30 10.62
C ALA A 123 -3.54 -6.94 10.66
N PHE A 124 -3.53 -6.22 9.53
CA PHE A 124 -2.79 -4.97 9.39
C PHE A 124 -3.43 -3.81 10.17
N VAL A 125 -4.73 -3.87 10.47
CA VAL A 125 -5.40 -2.85 11.31
C VAL A 125 -5.17 -3.10 12.80
N MET A 126 -4.92 -4.35 13.19
CA MET A 126 -4.59 -4.68 14.58
C MET A 126 -3.17 -4.26 14.94
N ASP A 127 -2.22 -4.36 14.01
CA ASP A 127 -0.87 -3.82 14.15
C ASP A 127 -0.86 -2.29 14.03
N GLU A 128 -0.29 -1.58 15.01
CA GLU A 128 -0.38 -0.11 15.05
C GLU A 128 0.41 0.58 13.94
N ASP A 129 1.56 0.02 13.57
CA ASP A 129 2.45 0.61 12.57
C ASP A 129 1.90 0.41 11.16
N CYS A 130 1.34 -0.76 10.88
CA CYS A 130 0.60 -1.02 9.66
C CYS A 130 -0.68 -0.19 9.61
N ARG A 131 -1.48 -0.13 10.68
CA ARG A 131 -2.74 0.63 10.73
C ARG A 131 -2.57 2.08 10.29
N ARG A 132 -1.50 2.77 10.72
CA ARG A 132 -1.25 4.18 10.38
C ARG A 132 -0.99 4.44 8.89
N LYS A 133 -0.63 3.40 8.13
CA LYS A 133 -0.31 3.51 6.71
C LYS A 133 -1.24 2.70 5.81
N THR A 134 -2.22 2.01 6.40
CA THR A 134 -3.25 1.24 5.69
C THR A 134 -4.37 2.15 5.19
N MET A 135 -4.79 1.89 3.95
CA MET A 135 -6.02 2.38 3.35
C MET A 135 -6.82 1.17 2.85
N VAL A 136 -8.13 1.21 3.02
CA VAL A 136 -9.03 0.18 2.51
C VAL A 136 -9.90 0.73 1.39
N ILE A 137 -10.02 -0.06 0.32
CA ILE A 137 -10.99 0.14 -0.76
C ILE A 137 -12.07 -0.92 -0.55
N ASN A 138 -13.27 -0.48 -0.16
CA ASN A 138 -14.37 -1.36 0.24
C ASN A 138 -15.62 -1.11 -0.61
N GLU A 139 -16.41 -2.16 -0.84
CA GLU A 139 -17.69 -2.01 -1.50
C GLU A 139 -18.67 -1.20 -0.63
N ASP A 140 -19.39 -0.29 -1.28
CA ASP A 140 -20.47 0.50 -0.70
C ASP A 140 -21.77 -0.31 -0.76
N ASN A 141 -21.87 -1.31 0.13
CA ASN A 141 -22.99 -2.22 0.16
C ASN A 141 -23.74 -2.10 1.49
N ALA A 142 -25.00 -1.64 1.42
CA ALA A 142 -25.86 -1.42 2.56
C ALA A 142 -26.11 -2.70 3.38
N ASP A 143 -26.16 -3.88 2.73
CA ASP A 143 -26.36 -5.16 3.42
C ASP A 143 -25.20 -5.50 4.37
N TYR A 144 -24.03 -4.92 4.14
CA TYR A 144 -22.83 -5.12 4.95
C TYR A 144 -22.55 -3.99 5.95
N GLU A 145 -23.43 -3.00 6.08
CA GLU A 145 -23.27 -1.90 7.06
C GLU A 145 -23.09 -2.44 8.49
N ASN A 146 -23.82 -3.52 8.81
CA ASN A 146 -23.78 -4.14 10.13
C ASN A 146 -22.78 -5.31 10.25
N SER A 147 -21.98 -5.57 9.22
CA SER A 147 -21.03 -6.68 9.20
C SER A 147 -19.86 -6.48 10.18
N PHE A 148 -19.17 -7.57 10.52
CA PHE A 148 -17.95 -7.51 11.31
C PHE A 148 -16.86 -6.69 10.61
N ILE A 149 -16.75 -6.78 9.27
CA ILE A 149 -15.77 -6.03 8.48
C ILE A 149 -15.99 -4.52 8.64
N THR A 150 -17.24 -4.07 8.49
CA THR A 150 -17.60 -2.65 8.62
C THR A 150 -17.45 -2.14 10.05
N LYS A 151 -18.04 -2.84 11.02
CA LYS A 151 -18.04 -2.40 12.43
C LYS A 151 -16.73 -2.64 13.17
N GLY A 152 -15.88 -3.51 12.66
CA GLY A 152 -14.58 -3.88 13.23
C GLY A 152 -13.44 -3.12 12.55
N PRO A 153 -12.69 -3.74 11.63
CA PRO A 153 -11.47 -3.16 11.08
C PRO A 153 -11.69 -1.87 10.30
N ILE A 154 -12.77 -1.73 9.52
CA ILE A 154 -13.06 -0.48 8.79
C ILE A 154 -13.30 0.66 9.78
N LYS A 155 -14.17 0.46 10.77
CA LYS A 155 -14.43 1.46 11.83
C LYS A 155 -13.17 1.84 12.59
N LYS A 156 -12.27 0.89 12.85
CA LYS A 156 -10.98 1.13 13.53
C LYS A 156 -10.00 1.94 12.68
N LEU A 157 -10.02 1.79 11.36
CA LEU A 157 -9.28 2.64 10.43
C LEU A 157 -9.90 4.04 10.34
N GLU A 158 -11.22 4.10 10.18
CA GLU A 158 -11.99 5.35 10.07
C GLU A 158 -11.79 6.24 11.31
N SER A 159 -11.78 5.65 12.52
CA SER A 159 -11.54 6.40 13.75
C SER A 159 -10.13 6.99 13.87
N LEU A 160 -9.16 6.47 13.09
CA LEU A 160 -7.81 7.02 13.02
C LEU A 160 -7.71 8.11 11.95
N ASN A 161 -8.28 7.85 10.78
CA ASN A 161 -8.33 8.78 9.67
C ASN A 161 -9.46 8.38 8.69
N GLU A 162 -10.50 9.20 8.59
CA GLU A 162 -11.62 8.95 7.65
C GLU A 162 -11.15 8.84 6.19
N SER A 163 -10.06 9.54 5.82
CA SER A 163 -9.51 9.47 4.47
C SER A 163 -8.84 8.13 4.14
N SER A 164 -8.71 7.22 5.12
CA SER A 164 -8.21 5.87 4.92
C SER A 164 -9.25 4.90 4.35
N ILE A 165 -10.50 5.36 4.17
CA ILE A 165 -11.59 4.56 3.61
C ILE A 165 -11.97 5.10 2.23
N ILE A 166 -11.93 4.25 1.21
CA ILE A 166 -12.49 4.52 -0.11
C ILE A 166 -13.64 3.57 -0.36
N ARG A 167 -14.85 4.11 -0.50
CA ARG A 167 -16.05 3.33 -0.85
C ARG A 167 -16.25 3.28 -2.36
N HIS A 168 -16.74 2.16 -2.90
CA HIS A 168 -17.04 2.00 -4.33
C HIS A 168 -18.33 1.24 -4.60
N ASN A 169 -18.92 1.48 -5.78
CA ASN A 169 -20.08 0.74 -6.27
C ASN A 169 -19.74 -0.01 -7.57
N GLY A 170 -18.59 -0.69 -7.59
CA GLY A 170 -18.12 -1.49 -8.71
C GLY A 170 -17.02 -0.83 -9.55
N LEU A 171 -16.36 -1.65 -10.36
CA LEU A 171 -15.19 -1.25 -11.15
C LEU A 171 -15.48 -0.15 -12.18
N GLU A 172 -16.58 -0.25 -12.91
CA GLU A 172 -16.94 0.75 -13.94
C GLU A 172 -17.14 2.14 -13.34
N ARG A 173 -17.67 2.21 -12.12
CA ARG A 173 -17.80 3.48 -11.40
C ARG A 173 -16.45 4.01 -10.94
N ILE A 174 -15.56 3.14 -10.48
CA ILE A 174 -14.18 3.51 -10.13
C ILE A 174 -13.45 4.11 -11.34
N LYS A 175 -13.53 3.45 -12.50
CA LYS A 175 -12.85 3.90 -13.72
C LYS A 175 -13.22 5.33 -14.12
N ASN A 176 -14.49 5.69 -13.91
CA ASN A 176 -15.05 7.00 -14.25
C ASN A 176 -15.01 8.00 -13.08
N SER A 177 -14.55 7.59 -11.90
CA SER A 177 -14.52 8.44 -10.71
C SER A 177 -13.26 9.31 -10.70
N HIS A 178 -13.45 10.62 -10.90
CA HIS A 178 -12.39 11.61 -10.76
C HIS A 178 -11.89 11.68 -9.31
N GLU A 179 -12.80 11.56 -8.34
CA GLU A 179 -12.47 11.55 -6.92
C GLU A 179 -11.57 10.37 -6.55
N TYR A 180 -11.89 9.17 -7.05
CA TYR A 180 -11.08 7.98 -6.85
C TYR A 180 -9.68 8.18 -7.41
N ASN A 181 -9.59 8.59 -8.68
CA ASN A 181 -8.32 8.81 -9.36
C ASN A 181 -7.48 9.87 -8.66
N PHE A 182 -8.10 10.95 -8.21
CA PHE A 182 -7.44 11.99 -7.43
C PHE A 182 -6.89 11.43 -6.12
N LYS A 183 -7.70 10.72 -5.32
CA LYS A 183 -7.27 10.10 -4.06
C LYS A 183 -6.09 9.14 -4.27
N ILE A 184 -6.14 8.27 -5.29
CA ILE A 184 -5.02 7.35 -5.61
C ILE A 184 -3.75 8.12 -5.98
N GLN A 185 -3.86 9.22 -6.74
CA GLN A 185 -2.72 10.06 -7.09
C GLN A 185 -2.15 10.82 -5.89
N GLU A 186 -2.99 11.25 -4.95
CA GLU A 186 -2.55 11.90 -3.72
C GLU A 186 -1.70 10.95 -2.87
N ILE A 187 -2.10 9.68 -2.76
CA ILE A 187 -1.33 8.65 -2.05
C ILE A 187 0.06 8.46 -2.68
N ALA A 188 0.13 8.53 -4.02
CA ALA A 188 1.40 8.47 -4.74
C ALA A 188 2.34 9.65 -4.43
N LYS A 189 1.79 10.84 -4.10
CA LYS A 189 2.54 12.11 -4.03
C LYS A 189 2.75 12.68 -2.62
N HIS A 190 1.81 12.52 -1.70
CA HIS A 190 1.80 13.18 -0.38
C HIS A 190 2.56 12.40 0.69
N ARG A 191 3.74 12.89 1.11
CA ARG A 191 4.54 12.27 2.19
C ARG A 191 3.74 12.13 3.48
#